data_AF-A0A7X7TD83-F1
#
_entry.id   AF-A0A7X7TD83-F1
#
_cell.length_a   1.000
_cell.length_b   1.000
_cell.length_c   1.000
_cell.angle_alpha   90.00
_cell.angle_beta   90.00
_cell.angle_gamma   90.00
#
_symmetry.space_group_name_H-M   'P 1'
#
loop_
_entity.id
_entity.type
_entity.pdbx_description
1 polymer ?
#
loop_
_entity_poly.entity_id
_entity_poly.type
_entity_poly.pdbx_seq_one_letter_code
_entity_poly.pdbx_strand_id
1 'polypeptide(L)'
;MNTSSDSISVFNTVSLKEVKRLSAGRSPWSLALSPDHSTICVTNNLAQLAEFRTEPKSEITLIDTKTATVFDRRPAVGTNLLQGVAWHPSGEFAIFTHNRTKNLVPMTRLMQGWTITNGIGLLWKDGRIDQVLLDQPDLSFPDAADVAITPDGNLALVTSSSSDRVAVVDITKLLSLLQSASAYEREHVIPNHLGKSADFILKHITTRTNPRGILITPDGKRAFVATTLDDSLTVIDLASLEAVDRIDLDGPKEITQVRYGERLFNNAAITFRRQFACHSCHPDGHIDGVTYDIEADGIGLSPVDNRTLRGILDTAPFKWEGTNPSLSRQCGARLSVFFTRLAPFNPEQLAAVDRYICTIPRPANRYRPLGASLTEAQRRGREIFQRTSTNDGRMIPVENRCATCHFPPLYTDRRTHDIGSQHKTDRQGKFDTPHLNNIYDSAPYLHNGMANTLEEIWTRFNPYDTHGVTNDMTKDQLNDLVEYLKTL
;
A
#
# COMPACT_ATOMS: atom_id res chain seq x y z
N MET A 1 7.28 15.15 1.11
CA MET A 1 6.73 14.39 -0.03
C MET A 1 5.21 14.52 0.01
N ASN A 2 4.55 14.58 -1.13
CA ASN A 2 3.09 14.72 -1.20
C ASN A 2 2.50 13.35 -1.54
N THR A 3 2.46 12.44 -0.56
CA THR A 3 2.12 11.02 -0.73
C THR A 3 0.82 10.81 -1.48
N SER A 4 -0.26 11.51 -1.11
CA SER A 4 -1.55 11.32 -1.79
C SER A 4 -1.57 11.85 -3.23
N SER A 5 -0.70 12.81 -3.60
CA SER A 5 -0.77 13.48 -4.90
C SER A 5 0.35 13.09 -5.86
N ASP A 6 1.09 12.01 -5.57
CA ASP A 6 2.16 11.48 -6.41
C ASP A 6 3.20 12.53 -6.83
N SER A 7 3.57 13.42 -5.90
CA SER A 7 4.49 14.53 -6.19
C SER A 7 5.44 14.86 -5.04
N ILE A 8 6.49 15.64 -5.34
CA ILE A 8 7.50 16.10 -4.39
C ILE A 8 7.64 17.61 -4.53
N SER A 9 7.39 18.32 -3.43
CA SER A 9 7.62 19.76 -3.34
C SER A 9 9.06 20.07 -2.97
N VAL A 10 9.68 21.00 -3.70
CA VAL A 10 11.04 21.50 -3.47
C VAL A 10 10.92 22.89 -2.87
N PHE A 11 11.50 23.07 -1.69
CA PHE A 11 11.46 24.34 -0.96
C PHE A 11 12.82 25.02 -0.95
N ASN A 12 12.80 26.35 -1.08
CA ASN A 12 13.95 27.15 -0.69
C ASN A 12 13.94 27.30 0.83
N THR A 13 15.00 26.87 1.50
CA THR A 13 15.09 26.85 2.97
C THR A 13 15.24 28.22 3.60
N VAL A 14 15.63 29.25 2.83
CA VAL A 14 15.74 30.64 3.31
C VAL A 14 14.38 31.34 3.22
N SER A 15 13.69 31.25 2.08
CA SER A 15 12.41 31.93 1.86
C SER A 15 11.20 31.13 2.34
N LEU A 16 11.38 29.84 2.64
CA LEU A 16 10.33 28.88 2.99
C LEU A 16 9.22 28.76 1.95
N LYS A 17 9.52 29.10 0.68
CA LYS A 17 8.58 29.00 -0.44
C LYS A 17 8.90 27.77 -1.30
N GLU A 18 7.85 27.14 -1.80
CA GLU A 18 7.97 26.11 -2.83
C GLU A 18 8.48 26.76 -4.12
N VAL A 19 9.61 26.27 -4.63
CA VAL A 19 10.25 26.76 -5.86
C VAL A 19 10.01 25.82 -7.05
N LYS A 20 9.68 24.56 -6.78
CA LYS A 20 9.44 23.55 -7.81
C LYS A 20 8.59 22.43 -7.26
N ARG A 21 7.80 21.82 -8.13
CA ARG A 21 7.09 20.56 -7.84
C ARG A 21 7.49 19.52 -8.87
N LEU A 22 7.94 18.37 -8.38
CA LEU A 22 8.36 17.25 -9.20
C LEU A 22 7.27 16.17 -9.19
N SER A 23 7.06 15.53 -10.33
CA SER A 23 6.27 14.31 -10.38
C SER A 23 7.05 13.18 -9.72
N ALA A 24 6.40 12.37 -8.89
CA ALA A 24 6.96 11.17 -8.28
C ALA A 24 6.29 9.91 -8.87
N GLY A 25 6.65 8.73 -8.37
CA GLY A 25 5.84 7.53 -8.56
C GLY A 25 4.59 7.58 -7.68
N ARG A 26 3.85 6.46 -7.63
CA ARG A 26 2.62 6.38 -6.84
C ARG A 26 2.91 6.30 -5.35
N SER A 27 2.36 7.22 -4.57
CA SER A 27 2.52 7.29 -3.12
C SER A 27 3.99 7.44 -2.66
N PRO A 28 4.71 8.53 -3.00
CA PRO A 28 6.09 8.76 -2.53
C PRO A 28 6.16 8.74 -0.99
N TRP A 29 7.11 7.99 -0.44
CA TRP A 29 7.11 7.59 0.97
C TRP A 29 8.35 8.02 1.76
N SER A 30 9.55 7.62 1.34
CA SER A 30 10.82 7.96 1.99
C SER A 30 11.82 8.52 0.98
N LEU A 31 12.82 9.25 1.47
CA LEU A 31 13.90 9.77 0.64
C LEU A 31 15.25 9.68 1.35
N ALA A 32 16.31 9.47 0.57
CA ALA A 32 17.68 9.46 1.06
C ALA A 32 18.63 10.20 0.11
N LEU A 33 19.47 11.06 0.67
CA LEU A 33 20.52 11.80 -0.04
C LEU A 33 21.79 10.95 -0.12
N SER A 34 22.41 10.90 -1.31
CA SER A 34 23.69 10.21 -1.52
C SER A 34 24.82 10.88 -0.73
N PRO A 35 25.88 10.15 -0.33
CA PRO A 35 26.98 10.72 0.46
C PRO A 35 27.73 11.86 -0.25
N ASP A 36 27.76 11.86 -1.58
CA ASP A 36 28.34 12.94 -2.40
C ASP A 36 27.37 14.11 -2.64
N HIS A 37 26.18 14.05 -2.06
CA HIS A 37 25.08 15.01 -2.16
C HIS A 37 24.59 15.27 -3.58
N SER A 38 24.89 14.40 -4.55
CA SER A 38 24.51 14.59 -5.96
C SER A 38 23.11 14.08 -6.27
N THR A 39 22.64 13.06 -5.56
CA THR A 39 21.43 12.30 -5.89
C THR A 39 20.55 12.10 -4.67
N ILE A 40 19.24 12.29 -4.83
CA ILE A 40 18.23 11.84 -3.86
C ILE A 40 17.48 10.65 -4.46
N CYS A 41 17.43 9.54 -3.71
CA CYS A 41 16.53 8.42 -3.98
C CYS A 41 15.21 8.66 -3.27
N VAL A 42 14.09 8.37 -3.94
CA VAL A 42 12.76 8.42 -3.36
C VAL A 42 12.04 7.10 -3.62
N THR A 43 11.54 6.47 -2.56
CA THR A 43 10.71 5.27 -2.64
C THR A 43 9.25 5.65 -2.84
N ASN A 44 8.51 4.79 -3.55
CA ASN A 44 7.10 4.98 -3.85
C ASN A 44 6.31 3.74 -3.40
N ASN A 45 5.40 3.93 -2.46
CA ASN A 45 4.74 2.86 -1.72
C ASN A 45 3.85 1.98 -2.61
N LEU A 46 3.22 2.54 -3.65
CA LEU A 46 2.31 1.78 -4.50
C LEU A 46 2.99 1.37 -5.80
N ALA A 47 2.69 0.15 -6.25
CA ALA A 47 3.12 -0.33 -7.56
C ALA A 47 2.51 0.53 -8.68
N GLN A 48 3.23 0.64 -9.79
CA GLN A 48 2.74 1.26 -11.01
C GLN A 48 1.43 0.60 -11.46
N LEU A 49 0.50 1.41 -11.95
CA LEU A 49 -0.70 0.91 -12.62
C LEU A 49 -0.28 0.14 -13.87
N ALA A 50 -0.84 -1.05 -14.04
CA ALA A 50 -0.44 -1.98 -15.10
C ALA A 50 -1.66 -2.76 -15.59
N GLU A 51 -1.49 -3.52 -16.66
CA GLU A 51 -2.57 -4.37 -17.14
C GLU A 51 -2.95 -5.44 -16.12
N PHE A 52 -4.22 -5.85 -16.17
CA PHE A 52 -4.75 -6.89 -15.31
C PHE A 52 -3.85 -8.14 -15.34
N ARG A 53 -3.51 -8.64 -14.14
CA ARG A 53 -2.67 -9.82 -13.95
C ARG A 53 -1.25 -9.71 -14.53
N THR A 54 -0.64 -8.55 -14.35
CA THR A 54 0.81 -8.37 -14.51
C THR A 54 1.51 -8.32 -13.16
N GLU A 55 2.80 -8.63 -13.16
CA GLU A 55 3.62 -8.58 -11.94
C GLU A 55 3.76 -7.13 -11.45
N PRO A 56 3.58 -6.85 -10.15
CA PRO A 56 3.66 -5.49 -9.61
C PRO A 56 5.08 -4.94 -9.75
N LYS A 57 5.18 -3.66 -10.13
CA LYS A 57 6.44 -2.93 -10.29
C LYS A 57 6.32 -1.62 -9.56
N SER A 58 6.86 -1.53 -8.36
CA SER A 58 7.08 -0.24 -7.71
C SER A 58 8.30 0.44 -8.31
N GLU A 59 8.50 1.72 -8.04
CA GLU A 59 9.66 2.44 -8.56
C GLU A 59 10.45 3.17 -7.47
N ILE A 60 11.73 3.36 -7.75
CA ILE A 60 12.59 4.32 -7.07
C ILE A 60 12.79 5.50 -8.02
N THR A 61 12.41 6.70 -7.57
CA THR A 61 12.60 7.95 -8.32
C THR A 61 13.96 8.55 -7.94
N LEU A 62 14.79 8.91 -8.94
CA LEU A 62 16.10 9.51 -8.73
C LEU A 62 16.10 11.00 -9.12
N ILE A 63 16.55 11.84 -8.19
CA ILE A 63 16.53 13.30 -8.32
C ILE A 63 17.96 13.83 -8.25
N ASP A 64 18.33 14.65 -9.24
CA ASP A 64 19.57 15.41 -9.25
C ASP A 64 19.39 16.62 -8.32
N THR A 65 20.28 16.78 -7.35
CA THR A 65 20.16 17.82 -6.32
C THR A 65 20.52 19.20 -6.82
N LYS A 66 21.35 19.31 -7.86
CA LYS A 66 21.83 20.57 -8.42
C LYS A 66 20.77 21.22 -9.31
N THR A 67 20.10 20.43 -10.14
CA THR A 67 19.04 20.91 -11.06
C THR A 67 17.64 20.77 -10.46
N ALA A 68 17.52 20.05 -9.34
CA ALA A 68 16.26 19.64 -8.74
C ALA A 68 15.34 18.99 -9.79
N THR A 69 15.86 18.05 -10.61
CA THR A 69 15.08 17.33 -11.62
C THR A 69 15.10 15.83 -11.38
N VAL A 70 13.98 15.17 -11.63
CA VAL A 70 13.96 13.71 -11.78
C VAL A 70 14.73 13.37 -13.04
N PHE A 71 15.85 12.65 -12.92
CA PHE A 71 16.65 12.23 -14.07
C PHE A 71 16.43 10.76 -14.43
N ASP A 72 15.87 9.96 -13.52
CA ASP A 72 15.68 8.52 -13.73
C ASP A 72 14.58 7.95 -12.81
N ARG A 73 14.00 6.82 -13.22
CA ARG A 73 12.99 6.05 -12.49
C ARG A 73 13.28 4.56 -12.68
N ARG A 74 13.62 3.88 -11.59
CA ARG A 74 14.05 2.48 -11.62
C ARG A 74 12.93 1.55 -11.14
N PRO A 75 12.41 0.65 -12.00
CA PRO A 75 11.37 -0.28 -11.60
C PRO A 75 11.95 -1.41 -10.74
N ALA A 76 11.40 -1.60 -9.54
CA ALA A 76 11.64 -2.76 -8.69
C ALA A 76 10.60 -3.85 -9.00
N VAL A 77 10.99 -4.84 -9.80
CA VAL A 77 10.09 -5.89 -10.30
C VAL A 77 9.66 -6.84 -9.18
N GLY A 78 8.37 -7.17 -9.14
CA GLY A 78 7.76 -8.08 -8.17
C GLY A 78 7.54 -7.47 -6.80
N THR A 79 7.50 -6.13 -6.72
CA THR A 79 7.45 -5.40 -5.44
C THR A 79 6.27 -4.42 -5.34
N ASN A 80 5.80 -4.25 -4.11
CA ASN A 80 4.86 -3.24 -3.63
C ASN A 80 5.33 -2.75 -2.25
N LEU A 81 4.76 -1.66 -1.74
CA LEU A 81 5.10 -1.08 -0.44
C LEU A 81 6.60 -0.78 -0.28
N LEU A 82 7.18 -0.04 -1.23
CA LEU A 82 8.54 0.48 -1.06
C LEU A 82 8.50 1.62 -0.05
N GLN A 83 9.14 1.40 1.11
CA GLN A 83 9.09 2.32 2.24
C GLN A 83 10.47 2.91 2.55
N GLY A 84 11.14 2.48 3.62
CA GLY A 84 12.45 3.02 4.00
C GLY A 84 13.48 2.98 2.89
N VAL A 85 14.38 3.96 2.88
CA VAL A 85 15.57 3.96 2.04
C VAL A 85 16.74 4.62 2.76
N ALA A 86 17.93 4.04 2.64
CA ALA A 86 19.17 4.59 3.17
C ALA A 86 20.32 4.37 2.18
N TRP A 87 21.17 5.38 2.01
CA TRP A 87 22.39 5.26 1.23
C TRP A 87 23.50 4.62 2.05
N HIS A 88 24.21 3.67 1.44
CA HIS A 88 25.42 3.15 2.03
C HIS A 88 26.52 4.24 2.05
N PRO A 89 27.34 4.36 3.11
CA PRO A 89 28.38 5.40 3.22
C PRO A 89 29.38 5.44 2.06
N SER A 90 29.61 4.33 1.35
CA SER A 90 30.47 4.30 0.16
C SER A 90 29.89 5.05 -1.04
N GLY A 91 28.58 5.30 -1.07
CA GLY A 91 27.89 5.90 -2.22
C GLY A 91 27.65 4.96 -3.41
N GLU A 92 28.00 3.67 -3.29
CA GLU A 92 27.88 2.70 -4.39
C GLU A 92 26.47 2.12 -4.56
N PHE A 93 25.66 2.14 -3.49
CA PHE A 93 24.29 1.66 -3.52
C PHE A 93 23.43 2.27 -2.40
N ALA A 94 22.13 2.24 -2.59
CA ALA A 94 21.13 2.49 -1.55
C ALA A 94 20.37 1.20 -1.23
N ILE A 95 20.02 0.98 0.03
CA ILE A 95 19.12 -0.08 0.48
C ILE A 95 17.73 0.50 0.65
N PHE A 96 16.71 -0.18 0.15
CA PHE A 96 15.30 0.18 0.38
C PHE A 96 14.50 -1.04 0.84
N THR A 97 13.46 -0.83 1.65
CA THR A 97 12.56 -1.90 2.09
C THR A 97 11.43 -2.10 1.09
N HIS A 98 10.90 -3.32 1.01
CA HIS A 98 9.75 -3.63 0.16
C HIS A 98 8.96 -4.85 0.64
N ASN A 99 7.71 -4.94 0.19
CA ASN A 99 6.95 -6.18 0.14
C ASN A 99 7.03 -6.77 -1.28
N ARG A 100 6.84 -8.09 -1.36
CA ARG A 100 6.72 -8.87 -2.61
C ARG A 100 5.44 -9.68 -2.56
N THR A 101 4.30 -9.02 -2.76
CA THR A 101 3.00 -9.68 -2.85
C THR A 101 2.90 -10.55 -4.10
N LYS A 102 2.48 -11.81 -3.93
CA LYS A 102 2.35 -12.79 -5.02
C LYS A 102 0.95 -12.74 -5.64
N ASN A 103 0.69 -11.71 -6.43
CA ASN A 103 -0.61 -11.48 -7.07
C ASN A 103 -0.92 -12.42 -8.25
N LEU A 104 0.11 -13.05 -8.81
CA LEU A 104 -0.05 -13.94 -9.97
C LEU A 104 -0.28 -15.40 -9.59
N VAL A 105 -0.28 -15.75 -8.31
CA VAL A 105 -0.60 -17.09 -7.85
C VAL A 105 -1.68 -17.03 -6.76
N PRO A 106 -2.48 -18.09 -6.59
CA PRO A 106 -3.47 -18.17 -5.53
C PRO A 106 -2.83 -18.12 -4.14
N MET A 107 -3.45 -17.40 -3.21
CA MET A 107 -2.99 -17.24 -1.81
C MET A 107 -3.23 -18.51 -0.95
N THR A 108 -2.69 -19.65 -1.39
CA THR A 108 -2.93 -20.96 -0.78
C THR A 108 -1.72 -21.50 -0.02
N ARG A 109 -0.51 -21.01 -0.29
CA ARG A 109 0.74 -21.61 0.20
C ARG A 109 1.62 -20.65 1.01
N LEU A 110 1.15 -20.28 2.21
CA LEU A 110 1.92 -19.43 3.15
C LEU A 110 3.31 -20.02 3.44
N MET A 111 3.41 -21.34 3.63
CA MET A 111 4.68 -22.06 3.85
C MET A 111 5.74 -21.85 2.76
N GLN A 112 5.32 -21.59 1.52
CA GLN A 112 6.21 -21.37 0.37
C GLN A 112 6.42 -19.88 0.07
N GLY A 113 5.88 -18.97 0.90
CA GLY A 113 5.92 -17.54 0.63
C GLY A 113 4.98 -17.08 -0.50
N TRP A 114 3.97 -17.89 -0.87
CA TRP A 114 3.06 -17.57 -1.99
C TRP A 114 1.92 -16.63 -1.58
N THR A 115 2.20 -15.69 -0.71
CA THR A 115 1.22 -14.68 -0.30
C THR A 115 1.92 -13.34 -0.25
N ILE A 116 2.60 -13.02 0.84
CA ILE A 116 3.43 -11.82 0.95
C ILE A 116 4.76 -12.24 1.56
N THR A 117 5.84 -11.91 0.88
CA THR A 117 7.20 -11.97 1.42
C THR A 117 7.76 -10.56 1.50
N ASN A 118 8.74 -10.34 2.35
CA ASN A 118 9.21 -9.04 2.80
C ASN A 118 10.73 -9.02 2.71
N GLY A 119 11.29 -7.91 2.24
CA GLY A 119 12.68 -7.89 1.84
C GLY A 119 13.28 -6.50 1.80
N ILE A 120 14.51 -6.48 1.31
CA ILE A 120 15.23 -5.27 0.96
C ILE A 120 15.75 -5.38 -0.47
N GLY A 121 15.78 -4.25 -1.17
CA GLY A 121 16.43 -4.10 -2.46
C GLY A 121 17.69 -3.24 -2.33
N LEU A 122 18.68 -3.53 -3.17
CA LEU A 122 19.88 -2.72 -3.33
C LEU A 122 19.81 -2.04 -4.70
N LEU A 123 19.64 -0.72 -4.70
CA LEU A 123 19.78 0.09 -5.90
C LEU A 123 21.25 0.49 -6.05
N TRP A 124 21.91 -0.10 -7.04
CA TRP A 124 23.30 0.19 -7.36
C TRP A 124 23.43 1.50 -8.15
N LYS A 125 24.63 2.10 -8.11
CA LYS A 125 24.93 3.35 -8.83
C LYS A 125 24.79 3.25 -10.36
N ASP A 126 24.99 2.06 -10.92
CA ASP A 126 24.71 1.75 -12.34
C ASP A 126 23.20 1.60 -12.64
N GLY A 127 22.37 1.65 -11.59
CA GLY A 127 20.93 1.55 -11.61
C GLY A 127 20.38 0.12 -11.69
N ARG A 128 21.23 -0.91 -11.49
CA ARG A 128 20.77 -2.28 -11.22
C ARG A 128 20.04 -2.33 -9.89
N ILE A 129 19.03 -3.20 -9.80
CA ILE A 129 18.38 -3.54 -8.54
C ILE A 129 18.57 -5.04 -8.26
N ASP A 130 19.23 -5.36 -7.15
CA ASP A 130 19.25 -6.71 -6.59
C ASP A 130 18.27 -6.76 -5.41
N GLN A 131 17.65 -7.92 -5.14
CA GLN A 131 16.66 -8.06 -4.06
C GLN A 131 16.92 -9.32 -3.24
N VAL A 132 16.70 -9.24 -1.93
CA VAL A 132 16.75 -10.37 -0.99
C VAL A 132 15.56 -10.31 -0.05
N LEU A 133 15.13 -11.48 0.44
CA LEU A 133 14.12 -11.55 1.49
C LEU A 133 14.75 -11.40 2.87
N LEU A 134 13.99 -10.81 3.80
CA LEU A 134 14.28 -10.81 5.23
C LEU A 134 13.52 -11.91 5.98
N ASP A 135 12.50 -12.50 5.36
CA ASP A 135 11.83 -13.67 5.90
C ASP A 135 12.80 -14.84 6.06
N GLN A 136 12.57 -15.65 7.09
CA GLN A 136 13.10 -17.00 7.25
C GLN A 136 11.97 -18.02 7.15
N PRO A 137 12.24 -19.29 6.81
CA PRO A 137 11.20 -20.29 6.66
C PRO A 137 10.32 -20.39 7.90
N ASP A 138 10.90 -20.40 9.11
CA ASP A 138 10.22 -20.53 10.39
C ASP A 138 9.84 -19.20 11.05
N LEU A 139 10.38 -18.08 10.55
CA LEU A 139 10.22 -16.76 11.14
C LEU A 139 10.14 -15.67 10.07
N SER A 140 8.93 -15.27 9.68
CA SER A 140 8.72 -14.19 8.71
C SER A 140 9.08 -12.81 9.28
N PHE A 141 9.27 -11.85 8.38
CA PHE A 141 9.65 -10.46 8.69
C PHE A 141 8.65 -9.46 8.06
N PRO A 142 7.38 -9.46 8.47
CA PRO A 142 6.31 -8.72 7.82
C PRO A 142 6.51 -7.21 7.86
N ASP A 143 6.15 -6.52 6.78
CA ASP A 143 6.03 -5.06 6.71
C ASP A 143 7.32 -4.34 7.15
N ALA A 144 8.37 -4.58 6.35
CA ALA A 144 9.66 -3.92 6.49
C ALA A 144 9.49 -2.41 6.23
N ALA A 145 9.50 -1.61 7.31
CA ALA A 145 9.01 -0.24 7.27
C ALA A 145 10.10 0.80 7.01
N ASP A 146 11.26 0.66 7.64
CA ASP A 146 12.37 1.59 7.49
C ASP A 146 13.73 0.89 7.59
N VAL A 147 14.78 1.54 7.09
CA VAL A 147 16.16 1.03 7.11
C VAL A 147 17.15 2.15 7.44
N ALA A 148 18.11 1.86 8.32
CA ALA A 148 19.26 2.72 8.58
C ALA A 148 20.57 1.93 8.49
N ILE A 149 21.63 2.56 8.00
CA ILE A 149 22.95 1.94 7.83
C ILE A 149 23.93 2.58 8.83
N THR A 150 24.76 1.76 9.47
CA THR A 150 25.77 2.25 10.41
C THR A 150 26.80 3.14 9.71
N PRO A 151 27.40 4.15 10.38
CA PRO A 151 28.36 5.06 9.75
C PRO A 151 29.58 4.37 9.12
N ASP A 152 29.97 3.21 9.64
CA ASP A 152 31.05 2.37 9.10
C ASP A 152 30.63 1.53 7.88
N GLY A 153 29.33 1.49 7.56
CA GLY A 153 28.77 0.73 6.44
C GLY A 153 28.64 -0.78 6.68
N ASN A 154 28.94 -1.28 7.88
CA ASN A 154 28.99 -2.73 8.11
C ASN A 154 27.61 -3.35 8.38
N LEU A 155 26.70 -2.60 9.00
CA LEU A 155 25.38 -3.09 9.39
C LEU A 155 24.26 -2.25 8.80
N ALA A 156 23.16 -2.90 8.41
CA ALA A 156 21.87 -2.25 8.21
C ALA A 156 20.89 -2.75 9.26
N LEU A 157 20.14 -1.83 9.87
CA LEU A 157 19.03 -2.13 10.76
C LEU A 157 17.73 -1.87 10.02
N VAL A 158 16.86 -2.88 9.95
CA VAL A 158 15.56 -2.80 9.27
C VAL A 158 14.45 -3.04 10.27
N THR A 159 13.41 -2.20 10.32
CA THR A 159 12.26 -2.38 11.22
C THR A 159 11.17 -3.23 10.58
N SER A 160 10.59 -4.17 11.32
CA SER A 160 9.35 -4.89 10.94
C SER A 160 8.19 -4.37 11.79
N SER A 161 7.35 -3.56 11.17
CA SER A 161 6.26 -2.87 11.86
C SER A 161 5.17 -3.82 12.36
N SER A 162 4.98 -4.96 11.71
CA SER A 162 3.96 -5.93 12.09
C SER A 162 4.45 -7.08 12.96
N SER A 163 5.73 -7.10 13.34
CA SER A 163 6.28 -8.14 14.21
C SER A 163 7.16 -7.64 15.34
N ASP A 164 7.08 -6.35 15.64
CA ASP A 164 7.67 -5.66 16.80
C ASP A 164 9.17 -5.96 16.96
N ARG A 165 9.92 -5.86 15.86
CA ARG A 165 11.35 -6.16 15.86
C ARG A 165 12.15 -5.37 14.83
N VAL A 166 13.47 -5.39 15.01
CA VAL A 166 14.48 -4.94 14.06
C VAL A 166 15.35 -6.11 13.62
N ALA A 167 15.58 -6.27 12.32
CA ALA A 167 16.61 -7.17 11.80
C ALA A 167 17.94 -6.41 11.73
N VAL A 168 19.02 -7.05 12.20
CA VAL A 168 20.40 -6.58 12.02
C VAL A 168 21.02 -7.36 10.87
N VAL A 169 21.24 -6.68 9.75
CA VAL A 169 21.79 -7.22 8.50
C VAL A 169 23.28 -6.92 8.44
N ASP A 170 24.10 -7.95 8.28
CA ASP A 170 25.52 -7.86 7.94
C ASP A 170 25.66 -7.56 6.45
N ILE A 171 26.06 -6.32 6.13
CA ILE A 171 26.15 -5.86 4.74
C ILE A 171 27.27 -6.60 4.00
N THR A 172 28.37 -6.94 4.66
CA THR A 172 29.48 -7.65 4.02
C THR A 172 29.05 -9.04 3.56
N LYS A 173 28.34 -9.78 4.41
CA LYS A 173 27.80 -11.11 4.05
C LYS A 173 26.73 -11.01 2.96
N LEU A 174 25.84 -10.03 3.05
CA LEU A 174 24.83 -9.76 2.02
C LEU A 174 25.48 -9.49 0.65
N LEU A 175 26.50 -8.63 0.60
CA LEU A 175 27.22 -8.34 -0.64
C LEU A 175 27.95 -9.57 -1.17
N SER A 176 28.59 -10.36 -0.30
CA SER A 176 29.23 -11.63 -0.70
C SER A 176 28.24 -12.62 -1.32
N LEU A 177 27.03 -12.73 -0.76
CA LEU A 177 25.96 -13.56 -1.32
C LEU A 177 25.59 -13.10 -2.74
N LEU A 178 25.40 -11.79 -2.94
CA LEU A 178 24.99 -11.25 -4.23
C LEU A 178 26.12 -11.32 -5.27
N GLN A 179 27.36 -11.04 -4.89
CA GLN A 179 28.51 -11.04 -5.81
C GLN A 179 28.91 -12.45 -6.26
N SER A 180 28.69 -13.47 -5.42
CA SER A 180 28.93 -14.86 -5.78
C SER A 180 27.83 -15.48 -6.64
N ALA A 181 26.65 -14.86 -6.69
CA ALA A 181 25.51 -15.33 -7.45
C ALA A 181 25.60 -14.94 -8.93
N SER A 182 25.15 -15.83 -9.80
CA SER A 182 24.96 -15.53 -11.23
C SER A 182 23.88 -14.45 -11.43
N ALA A 183 23.89 -13.79 -12.60
CA ALA A 183 22.84 -12.86 -12.98
C ALA A 183 21.43 -13.50 -12.91
N TYR A 184 21.32 -14.76 -13.36
CA TYR A 184 20.07 -15.51 -13.31
C TYR A 184 19.58 -15.72 -11.88
N GLU A 185 20.47 -16.12 -10.95
CA GLU A 185 20.10 -16.32 -9.55
C GLU A 185 19.64 -15.04 -8.87
N ARG A 186 20.34 -13.93 -9.10
CA ARG A 186 19.96 -12.61 -8.55
C ARG A 186 18.61 -12.12 -9.03
N GLU A 187 18.23 -12.45 -10.25
CA GLU A 187 16.97 -12.01 -10.84
C GLU A 187 15.80 -12.96 -10.51
N HIS A 188 16.02 -14.28 -10.55
CA HIS A 188 14.94 -15.27 -10.54
C HIS A 188 14.85 -16.10 -9.26
N VAL A 189 15.95 -16.29 -8.54
CA VAL A 189 16.03 -17.23 -7.41
C VAL A 189 16.05 -16.47 -6.08
N ILE A 190 17.06 -15.64 -5.87
CA ILE A 190 17.34 -14.95 -4.61
C ILE A 190 16.18 -14.05 -4.15
N PRO A 191 15.48 -13.29 -5.04
CA PRO A 191 14.38 -12.42 -4.62
C PRO A 191 13.18 -13.15 -4.01
N ASN A 192 13.11 -14.48 -4.13
CA ASN A 192 12.01 -15.30 -3.60
C ASN A 192 12.52 -16.38 -2.62
N HIS A 193 13.80 -16.36 -2.25
CA HIS A 193 14.41 -17.45 -1.49
C HIS A 193 14.35 -17.19 0.04
N LEU A 194 13.41 -17.84 0.72
CA LEU A 194 13.19 -17.69 2.17
C LEU A 194 14.39 -18.05 3.06
N GLY A 195 15.30 -18.93 2.61
CA GLY A 195 16.42 -19.38 3.43
C GLY A 195 17.69 -18.51 3.41
N LYS A 196 17.84 -17.56 2.47
CA LYS A 196 19.11 -16.84 2.30
C LYS A 196 19.37 -15.81 3.39
N SER A 197 18.32 -15.32 4.03
CA SER A 197 18.40 -14.38 5.15
C SER A 197 19.21 -14.92 6.33
N ALA A 198 19.25 -16.24 6.53
CA ALA A 198 20.08 -16.86 7.56
C ALA A 198 21.60 -16.63 7.35
N ASP A 199 22.03 -16.34 6.11
CA ASP A 199 23.44 -16.12 5.79
C ASP A 199 23.91 -14.72 6.20
N PHE A 200 23.01 -13.73 6.27
CA PHE A 200 23.37 -12.32 6.48
C PHE A 200 22.61 -11.61 7.61
N ILE A 201 21.53 -12.18 8.17
CA ILE A 201 20.90 -11.62 9.37
C ILE A 201 21.65 -12.13 10.59
N LEU A 202 22.21 -11.20 11.37
CA LEU A 202 22.93 -11.52 12.60
C LEU A 202 22.00 -11.76 13.78
N LYS A 203 20.96 -10.92 13.90
CA LYS A 203 20.06 -10.91 15.05
C LYS A 203 18.72 -10.25 14.71
N HIS A 204 17.67 -10.71 15.35
CA HIS A 204 16.42 -9.95 15.48
C HIS A 204 16.34 -9.35 16.89
N ILE A 205 16.21 -8.03 16.98
CA ILE A 205 16.08 -7.31 18.23
C ILE A 205 14.60 -7.01 18.44
N THR A 206 14.00 -7.53 19.52
CA THR A 206 12.62 -7.19 19.89
C THR A 206 12.52 -5.73 20.31
N THR A 207 11.47 -5.04 19.85
CA THR A 207 11.17 -3.65 20.21
C THR A 207 9.83 -3.56 20.94
N ARG A 208 9.38 -2.32 21.19
CA ARG A 208 7.97 -2.05 21.50
C ARG A 208 7.11 -2.09 20.24
N THR A 209 5.81 -1.82 20.40
CA THR A 209 4.78 -2.05 19.39
C THR A 209 4.89 -1.14 18.17
N ASN A 210 4.81 -1.74 16.99
CA ASN A 210 4.79 -1.10 15.68
C ASN A 210 6.01 -0.19 15.41
N PRO A 211 7.24 -0.76 15.35
CA PRO A 211 8.44 -0.02 14.97
C PRO A 211 8.34 0.41 13.50
N ARG A 212 8.36 1.73 13.27
CA ARG A 212 8.20 2.30 11.92
C ARG A 212 9.48 2.96 11.45
N GLY A 213 9.87 4.07 12.07
CA GLY A 213 11.09 4.80 11.70
C GLY A 213 12.30 4.35 12.52
N ILE A 214 13.48 4.44 11.93
CA ILE A 214 14.76 4.16 12.61
C ILE A 214 15.83 5.19 12.24
N LEU A 215 16.64 5.58 13.22
CA LEU A 215 17.85 6.38 13.00
C LEU A 215 19.03 5.83 13.79
N ILE A 216 20.23 5.96 13.25
CA ILE A 216 21.48 5.61 13.92
C ILE A 216 22.23 6.89 14.27
N THR A 217 22.82 6.94 15.46
CA THR A 217 23.61 8.09 15.90
C THR A 217 24.88 8.24 15.06
N PRO A 218 25.38 9.47 14.82
CA PRO A 218 26.59 9.68 14.03
C PRO A 218 27.84 8.96 14.57
N ASP A 219 27.90 8.70 15.88
CA ASP A 219 28.99 7.95 16.50
C ASP A 219 28.87 6.42 16.33
N GLY A 220 27.79 5.93 15.71
CA GLY A 220 27.56 4.52 15.43
C GLY A 220 27.29 3.67 16.68
N LYS A 221 27.03 4.28 17.85
CA LYS A 221 26.86 3.53 19.10
C LYS A 221 25.42 3.15 19.41
N ARG A 222 24.45 3.96 18.95
CA ARG A 222 23.04 3.75 19.27
C ARG A 222 22.15 3.88 18.04
N ALA A 223 21.03 3.16 18.07
CA ALA A 223 19.91 3.40 17.18
C ALA A 223 18.66 3.75 18.00
N PHE A 224 17.80 4.60 17.44
CA PHE A 224 16.50 4.94 18.00
C PHE A 224 15.41 4.49 17.04
N VAL A 225 14.45 3.72 17.56
CA VAL A 225 13.34 3.17 16.78
C VAL A 225 12.04 3.80 17.27
N ALA A 226 11.30 4.43 16.37
CA ALA A 226 9.99 4.99 16.66
C ALA A 226 8.93 3.88 16.70
N THR A 227 8.44 3.56 17.90
CA THR A 227 7.40 2.54 18.12
C THR A 227 6.05 3.21 18.29
N THR A 228 5.39 3.40 17.15
CA THR A 228 4.28 4.34 16.98
C THR A 228 3.02 3.97 17.76
N LEU A 229 2.71 2.67 17.88
CA LEU A 229 1.56 2.21 18.65
C LEU A 229 1.87 1.99 20.13
N ASP A 230 3.10 2.25 20.57
CA ASP A 230 3.52 2.28 21.99
C ASP A 230 3.75 3.70 22.54
N ASP A 231 3.68 4.73 21.69
CA ASP A 231 4.04 6.13 22.01
C ASP A 231 5.43 6.25 22.66
N SER A 232 6.41 5.53 22.12
CA SER A 232 7.76 5.54 22.68
C SER A 232 8.83 5.41 21.61
N LEU A 233 10.07 5.68 22.01
CA LEU A 233 11.27 5.30 21.26
C LEU A 233 11.95 4.12 21.96
N THR A 234 12.28 3.08 21.21
CA THR A 234 13.17 2.01 21.67
C THR A 234 14.61 2.40 21.36
N VAL A 235 15.50 2.37 22.36
CA VAL A 235 16.93 2.65 22.19
C VAL A 235 17.68 1.33 22.08
N ILE A 236 18.44 1.17 21.01
CA ILE A 236 19.26 -0.02 20.74
C ILE A 236 20.73 0.36 20.91
N ASP A 237 21.47 -0.42 21.68
CA ASP A 237 22.93 -0.37 21.71
C ASP A 237 23.49 -1.22 20.58
N LEU A 238 24.36 -0.63 19.75
CA LEU A 238 24.89 -1.27 18.55
C LEU A 238 26.11 -2.17 18.83
N ALA A 239 26.72 -2.07 20.00
CA ALA A 239 27.82 -2.96 20.38
C ALA A 239 27.29 -4.31 20.88
N SER A 240 26.24 -4.31 21.72
CA SER A 240 25.58 -5.53 22.19
C SER A 240 24.49 -6.05 21.25
N LEU A 241 24.00 -5.21 20.33
CA LEU A 241 22.84 -5.47 19.49
C LEU A 241 21.60 -5.78 20.34
N GLU A 242 21.32 -4.94 21.33
CA GLU A 242 20.20 -5.12 22.27
C GLU A 242 19.40 -3.83 22.47
N ALA A 243 18.10 -3.97 22.70
CA ALA A 243 17.28 -2.88 23.19
C ALA A 243 17.62 -2.61 24.66
N VAL A 244 18.22 -1.46 24.94
CA VAL A 244 18.76 -1.11 26.26
C VAL A 244 17.93 -0.08 27.02
N ASP A 245 17.06 0.66 26.33
CA ASP A 245 16.24 1.71 26.95
C ASP A 245 14.93 1.98 26.20
N ARG A 246 13.98 2.64 26.86
CA ARG A 246 12.72 3.12 26.31
C ARG A 246 12.49 4.58 26.72
N ILE A 247 12.32 5.45 25.73
CA ILE A 247 11.94 6.84 25.95
C ILE A 247 10.43 6.96 25.76
N ASP A 248 9.69 7.20 26.83
CA ASP A 248 8.25 7.49 26.79
C ASP A 248 8.00 8.87 26.16
N LEU A 249 7.11 8.96 25.18
CA LEU A 249 6.71 10.21 24.54
C LEU A 249 5.41 10.78 25.11
N ASP A 250 4.96 10.22 26.23
CA ASP A 250 3.80 10.64 27.00
C ASP A 250 2.46 10.57 26.25
N GLY A 251 2.31 9.54 25.41
CA GLY A 251 1.03 9.27 24.75
C GLY A 251 -0.04 8.70 25.69
N PRO A 252 -1.25 8.45 25.17
CA PRO A 252 -2.40 8.01 25.98
C PRO A 252 -2.10 6.74 26.78
N LYS A 253 -2.24 6.83 28.11
CA LYS A 253 -1.93 5.73 29.03
C LYS A 253 -2.99 4.62 29.03
N GLU A 254 -4.23 4.96 28.70
CA GLU A 254 -5.31 3.98 28.55
C GLU A 254 -5.39 3.48 27.10
N ILE A 255 -5.40 2.16 26.93
CA ILE A 255 -5.63 1.54 25.63
C ILE A 255 -7.14 1.37 25.45
N THR A 256 -7.74 2.30 24.71
CA THR A 256 -9.15 2.19 24.30
C THR A 256 -9.36 0.98 23.39
N GLN A 257 -10.60 0.53 23.25
CA GLN A 257 -10.94 -0.57 22.34
C GLN A 257 -10.53 -0.31 20.88
N VAL A 258 -10.67 0.93 20.41
CA VAL A 258 -10.23 1.35 19.06
C VAL A 258 -8.71 1.17 18.93
N ARG A 259 -7.96 1.64 19.93
CA ARG A 259 -6.50 1.54 19.94
C ARG A 259 -6.02 0.09 20.06
N TYR A 260 -6.73 -0.74 20.81
CA TYR A 260 -6.47 -2.17 20.86
C TYR A 260 -6.69 -2.82 19.50
N GLY A 261 -7.79 -2.47 18.81
CA GLY A 261 -8.08 -2.91 17.45
C GLY A 261 -7.03 -2.50 16.44
N GLU A 262 -6.53 -1.26 16.54
CA GLU A 262 -5.43 -0.74 15.72
C GLU A 262 -4.14 -1.55 15.91
N ARG A 263 -3.79 -1.86 17.17
CA ARG A 263 -2.64 -2.73 17.48
C ARG A 263 -2.79 -4.11 16.86
N LEU A 264 -3.98 -4.71 16.96
CA LEU A 264 -4.26 -6.02 16.35
C LEU A 264 -4.21 -5.99 14.81
N PHE A 265 -4.76 -4.93 14.21
CA PHE A 265 -4.76 -4.72 12.75
C PHE A 265 -3.34 -4.64 12.17
N ASN A 266 -2.42 -4.05 12.93
CA ASN A 266 -1.01 -3.92 12.60
C ASN A 266 -0.14 -5.07 13.12
N ASN A 267 -0.70 -6.18 13.62
CA ASN A 267 0.11 -7.26 14.20
C ASN A 267 -0.05 -8.57 13.43
N ALA A 268 1.07 -9.10 12.93
CA ALA A 268 1.08 -10.33 12.14
C ALA A 268 0.93 -11.60 12.98
N ALA A 269 0.81 -11.51 14.31
CA ALA A 269 0.55 -12.65 15.19
C ALA A 269 -0.75 -13.42 14.84
N ILE A 270 -1.69 -12.80 14.12
CA ILE A 270 -2.90 -13.46 13.62
C ILE A 270 -2.62 -14.43 12.46
N THR A 271 -1.44 -14.38 11.86
CA THR A 271 -1.06 -15.15 10.67
C THR A 271 -0.03 -16.21 10.99
N PHE A 272 -0.19 -17.37 10.37
CA PHE A 272 0.76 -18.48 10.43
C PHE A 272 2.18 -17.99 10.11
N ARG A 273 3.13 -18.31 11.01
CA ARG A 273 4.52 -17.83 10.99
C ARG A 273 4.72 -16.31 10.95
N ARG A 274 3.66 -15.55 11.27
CA ARG A 274 3.65 -14.09 11.25
C ARG A 274 3.97 -13.49 9.87
N GLN A 275 3.50 -14.13 8.79
CA GLN A 275 3.87 -13.72 7.44
C GLN A 275 3.37 -12.32 7.02
N PHE A 276 2.18 -11.94 7.47
CA PHE A 276 1.57 -10.64 7.16
C PHE A 276 0.50 -10.28 8.21
N ALA A 277 0.12 -9.00 8.24
CA ALA A 277 -0.98 -8.46 9.05
C ALA A 277 -2.09 -7.90 8.14
N CYS A 278 -3.19 -7.40 8.72
CA CYS A 278 -4.20 -6.68 7.94
C CYS A 278 -3.58 -5.45 7.27
N HIS A 279 -2.67 -4.76 7.97
CA HIS A 279 -1.89 -3.64 7.45
C HIS A 279 -1.10 -3.95 6.16
N SER A 280 -0.61 -5.19 5.98
CA SER A 280 0.20 -5.54 4.81
C SER A 280 -0.54 -5.40 3.48
N CYS A 281 -1.84 -5.72 3.48
CA CYS A 281 -2.72 -5.47 2.33
C CYS A 281 -3.39 -4.10 2.47
N HIS A 282 -3.73 -3.67 3.69
CA HIS A 282 -4.44 -2.43 3.95
C HIS A 282 -3.57 -1.40 4.68
N PRO A 283 -2.52 -0.87 4.03
CA PRO A 283 -1.62 0.11 4.64
C PRO A 283 -2.42 1.35 5.03
N ASP A 284 -2.32 1.77 6.29
CA ASP A 284 -3.08 2.88 6.88
C ASP A 284 -4.60 2.81 6.61
N GLY A 285 -5.13 1.57 6.63
CA GLY A 285 -6.54 1.28 6.36
C GLY A 285 -6.95 1.45 4.89
N HIS A 286 -6.01 1.59 3.97
CA HIS A 286 -6.27 1.85 2.57
C HIS A 286 -5.99 0.63 1.69
N ILE A 287 -5.60 0.88 0.44
CA ILE A 287 -5.26 -0.14 -0.54
C ILE A 287 -3.75 -0.17 -0.76
N ASP A 288 -3.22 -1.34 -1.05
CA ASP A 288 -1.85 -1.56 -1.53
C ASP A 288 -1.74 -1.51 -3.07
N GLY A 289 -2.88 -1.38 -3.76
CA GLY A 289 -2.96 -1.30 -5.22
C GLY A 289 -2.64 -2.61 -5.93
N VAL A 290 -2.85 -3.75 -5.26
CA VAL A 290 -2.58 -5.09 -5.79
C VAL A 290 -3.86 -5.93 -5.84
N THR A 291 -4.01 -6.72 -6.90
CA THR A 291 -5.12 -7.67 -7.07
C THR A 291 -4.81 -9.03 -6.45
N TYR A 292 -5.80 -9.68 -5.85
CA TYR A 292 -5.62 -10.92 -5.10
C TYR A 292 -6.48 -12.06 -5.64
N ASP A 293 -5.89 -13.24 -5.77
CA ASP A 293 -6.56 -14.50 -6.08
C ASP A 293 -6.81 -15.28 -4.78
N ILE A 294 -8.06 -15.26 -4.33
CA ILE A 294 -8.48 -15.79 -3.03
C ILE A 294 -9.18 -17.14 -3.24
N GLU A 295 -8.62 -18.19 -2.65
CA GLU A 295 -9.10 -19.58 -2.78
C GLU A 295 -10.61 -19.76 -2.55
N ALA A 296 -11.20 -18.93 -1.67
CA ALA A 296 -12.61 -19.01 -1.33
C ALA A 296 -13.57 -18.79 -2.52
N ASP A 297 -13.07 -18.20 -3.61
CA ASP A 297 -13.81 -17.95 -4.85
C ASP A 297 -13.44 -18.96 -5.97
N GLY A 298 -12.51 -19.89 -5.68
CA GLY A 298 -11.94 -20.88 -6.59
C GLY A 298 -10.51 -20.52 -7.02
N ILE A 299 -9.65 -21.52 -7.21
CA ILE A 299 -8.24 -21.32 -7.59
C ILE A 299 -8.16 -20.74 -9.01
N GLY A 300 -7.57 -19.55 -9.18
CA GLY A 300 -7.46 -18.91 -10.49
C GLY A 300 -8.73 -18.19 -10.94
N LEU A 301 -9.74 -18.10 -10.07
CA LEU A 301 -11.05 -17.53 -10.37
C LEU A 301 -11.31 -16.26 -9.57
N SER A 302 -11.99 -15.31 -10.20
CA SER A 302 -12.44 -14.05 -9.60
C SER A 302 -11.35 -13.31 -8.80
N PRO A 303 -10.14 -13.06 -9.37
CA PRO A 303 -9.16 -12.21 -8.72
C PRO A 303 -9.74 -10.81 -8.52
N VAL A 304 -9.55 -10.26 -7.33
CA VAL A 304 -10.20 -9.03 -6.89
C VAL A 304 -9.20 -7.96 -6.54
N ASP A 305 -9.54 -6.72 -6.85
CA ASP A 305 -8.82 -5.56 -6.33
C ASP A 305 -9.06 -5.41 -4.83
N ASN A 306 -8.08 -4.85 -4.15
CA ASN A 306 -8.16 -4.58 -2.73
C ASN A 306 -9.07 -3.36 -2.46
N ARG A 307 -10.00 -3.45 -1.50
CA ARG A 307 -10.91 -2.34 -1.17
C ARG A 307 -10.36 -1.51 -0.01
N THR A 308 -10.56 -0.19 -0.09
CA THR A 308 -10.26 0.67 1.06
C THR A 308 -11.12 0.32 2.27
N LEU A 309 -10.55 0.43 3.46
CA LEU A 309 -11.26 0.34 4.74
C LEU A 309 -11.53 1.73 5.37
N ARG A 310 -11.20 2.82 4.67
CA ARG A 310 -11.40 4.19 5.17
C ARG A 310 -12.87 4.60 5.02
N GLY A 311 -13.52 4.91 6.14
CA GLY A 311 -14.88 5.43 6.16
C GLY A 311 -15.95 4.44 5.67
N ILE A 312 -15.75 3.14 5.89
CA ILE A 312 -16.66 2.07 5.45
C ILE A 312 -17.79 1.76 6.46
N LEU A 313 -17.91 2.58 7.51
CA LEU A 313 -19.04 2.48 8.43
C LEU A 313 -20.35 2.63 7.63
N ASP A 314 -21.32 1.76 7.92
CA ASP A 314 -22.65 1.70 7.29
C ASP A 314 -22.70 1.34 5.80
N THR A 315 -21.58 0.88 5.20
CA THR A 315 -21.52 0.45 3.79
C THR A 315 -21.72 -1.05 3.58
N ALA A 316 -22.16 -1.81 4.59
CA ALA A 316 -22.43 -3.23 4.45
C ALA A 316 -23.54 -3.48 3.38
N PRO A 317 -23.51 -4.59 2.63
CA PRO A 317 -22.60 -5.73 2.79
C PRO A 317 -21.18 -5.47 2.26
N PHE A 318 -20.25 -6.37 2.58
CA PHE A 318 -18.84 -6.32 2.22
C PHE A 318 -18.46 -7.41 1.21
N LYS A 319 -17.22 -7.32 0.71
CA LYS A 319 -16.68 -7.97 -0.50
C LYS A 319 -17.24 -7.37 -1.79
N TRP A 320 -16.53 -7.60 -2.89
CA TRP A 320 -16.99 -7.19 -4.22
C TRP A 320 -18.29 -7.84 -4.66
N GLU A 321 -18.65 -8.99 -4.13
CA GLU A 321 -19.92 -9.67 -4.48
C GLU A 321 -21.05 -9.38 -3.48
N GLY A 322 -20.82 -8.56 -2.45
CA GLY A 322 -21.83 -8.24 -1.43
C GLY A 322 -22.30 -9.44 -0.60
N THR A 323 -21.50 -10.51 -0.55
CA THR A 323 -21.89 -11.78 0.13
C THR A 323 -21.65 -11.75 1.63
N ASN A 324 -20.99 -10.73 2.17
CA ASN A 324 -20.62 -10.68 3.57
C ASN A 324 -21.40 -9.62 4.36
N PRO A 325 -22.32 -9.99 5.27
CA PRO A 325 -23.20 -9.03 5.93
C PRO A 325 -22.52 -8.16 6.98
N SER A 326 -21.33 -8.54 7.49
CA SER A 326 -20.65 -7.78 8.54
C SER A 326 -19.13 -7.94 8.51
N LEU A 327 -18.43 -6.97 9.11
CA LEU A 327 -16.98 -7.05 9.31
C LEU A 327 -16.62 -8.17 10.28
N SER A 328 -17.41 -8.42 11.33
CA SER A 328 -17.15 -9.53 12.24
C SER A 328 -17.16 -10.89 11.51
N ARG A 329 -18.00 -11.05 10.47
CA ARG A 329 -17.97 -12.24 9.60
C ARG A 329 -16.78 -12.23 8.63
N GLN A 330 -16.33 -11.06 8.17
CA GLN A 330 -15.13 -10.90 7.32
C GLN A 330 -13.85 -11.23 8.08
N CYS A 331 -13.65 -10.61 9.24
CA CYS A 331 -12.45 -10.66 10.07
C CYS A 331 -12.42 -11.85 11.05
N GLY A 332 -13.53 -12.57 11.18
CA GLY A 332 -13.64 -13.75 12.06
C GLY A 332 -13.08 -15.04 11.44
N ALA A 333 -13.76 -16.17 11.68
CA ALA A 333 -13.30 -17.50 11.26
C ALA A 333 -12.96 -17.63 9.76
N ARG A 334 -13.64 -16.87 8.88
CA ARG A 334 -13.34 -16.90 7.44
C ARG A 334 -11.94 -16.40 7.12
N LEU A 335 -11.49 -15.31 7.76
CA LEU A 335 -10.14 -14.77 7.61
C LEU A 335 -9.10 -15.83 7.98
N SER A 336 -9.32 -16.48 9.13
CA SER A 336 -8.52 -17.59 9.62
C SER A 336 -8.39 -18.73 8.61
N VAL A 337 -9.52 -19.18 8.05
CA VAL A 337 -9.54 -20.32 7.12
C VAL A 337 -8.81 -20.00 5.82
N PHE A 338 -9.03 -18.84 5.20
CA PHE A 338 -8.58 -18.58 3.83
C PHE A 338 -7.31 -17.74 3.71
N PHE A 339 -6.99 -16.91 4.70
CA PHE A 339 -5.86 -15.99 4.62
C PHE A 339 -4.80 -16.35 5.65
N THR A 340 -5.15 -16.26 6.93
CA THR A 340 -4.12 -16.21 7.98
C THR A 340 -3.67 -17.60 8.42
N ARG A 341 -4.48 -18.64 8.16
CA ARG A 341 -4.19 -20.07 8.45
C ARG A 341 -3.78 -20.32 9.91
N LEU A 342 -4.36 -19.53 10.82
CA LEU A 342 -4.20 -19.63 12.26
C LEU A 342 -5.58 -19.61 12.94
N ALA A 343 -5.62 -19.77 14.27
CA ALA A 343 -6.83 -19.53 15.05
C ALA A 343 -7.39 -18.13 14.78
N PRO A 344 -8.73 -17.96 14.68
CA PRO A 344 -9.33 -16.65 14.53
C PRO A 344 -9.13 -15.80 15.79
N PHE A 345 -9.37 -14.50 15.66
CA PHE A 345 -9.49 -13.61 16.81
C PHE A 345 -10.52 -14.15 17.80
N ASN A 346 -10.22 -14.01 19.10
CA ASN A 346 -11.23 -14.23 20.13
C ASN A 346 -12.31 -13.13 20.07
N PRO A 347 -13.45 -13.26 20.79
CA PRO A 347 -14.55 -12.30 20.70
C PRO A 347 -14.16 -10.84 21.02
N GLU A 348 -13.30 -10.61 22.02
CA GLU A 348 -12.85 -9.28 22.40
C GLU A 348 -11.95 -8.66 21.32
N GLN A 349 -10.98 -9.43 20.83
CA GLN A 349 -10.10 -9.03 19.73
C GLN A 349 -10.87 -8.71 18.46
N LEU A 350 -11.83 -9.56 18.10
CA LEU A 350 -12.67 -9.37 16.91
C LEU A 350 -13.50 -8.09 17.03
N ALA A 351 -14.12 -7.86 18.20
CA ALA A 351 -14.86 -6.63 18.46
C ALA A 351 -13.97 -5.38 18.40
N ALA A 352 -12.73 -5.48 18.88
CA ALA A 352 -11.77 -4.39 18.82
C ALA A 352 -11.33 -4.06 17.38
N VAL A 353 -10.96 -5.07 16.60
CA VAL A 353 -10.59 -4.91 15.17
C VAL A 353 -11.76 -4.36 14.36
N ASP A 354 -12.96 -4.90 14.55
CA ASP A 354 -14.19 -4.43 13.90
C ASP A 354 -14.45 -2.94 14.23
N ARG A 355 -14.37 -2.60 15.53
CA ARG A 355 -14.52 -1.22 15.99
C ARG A 355 -13.48 -0.29 15.39
N TYR A 356 -12.21 -0.69 15.33
CA TYR A 356 -11.15 0.09 14.73
C TYR A 356 -11.43 0.35 13.24
N ILE A 357 -11.72 -0.71 12.46
CA ILE A 357 -12.02 -0.61 11.03
C ILE A 357 -13.18 0.36 10.78
N CYS A 358 -14.25 0.28 11.58
CA CYS A 358 -15.40 1.18 11.50
C CYS A 358 -15.08 2.65 11.83
N THR A 359 -13.93 2.93 12.44
CA THR A 359 -13.50 4.28 12.85
C THR A 359 -12.38 4.86 12.00
N ILE A 360 -11.85 4.11 11.03
CA ILE A 360 -10.77 4.61 10.17
C ILE A 360 -11.31 5.80 9.36
N PRO A 361 -10.76 7.02 9.56
CA PRO A 361 -11.27 8.20 8.91
C PRO A 361 -10.88 8.23 7.42
N ARG A 362 -11.66 8.98 6.65
CA ARG A 362 -11.26 9.40 5.30
C ARG A 362 -10.30 10.59 5.40
N PRO A 363 -9.27 10.68 4.53
CA PRO A 363 -8.46 11.89 4.45
C PRO A 363 -9.32 13.06 3.93
N ALA A 364 -8.90 14.28 4.25
CA ALA A 364 -9.52 15.46 3.66
C ALA A 364 -9.43 15.40 2.12
N ASN A 365 -10.53 15.76 1.43
CA ASN A 365 -10.56 15.76 -0.02
C ASN A 365 -9.69 16.90 -0.57
N ARG A 366 -8.68 16.55 -1.39
CA ARG A 366 -7.71 17.51 -1.94
C ARG A 366 -8.23 18.32 -3.14
N TYR A 367 -9.27 17.84 -3.82
CA TYR A 367 -9.90 18.52 -4.95
C TYR A 367 -11.05 19.43 -4.51
N ARG A 368 -11.53 19.26 -3.28
CA ARG A 368 -12.56 20.12 -2.68
C ARG A 368 -12.43 20.17 -1.16
N PRO A 369 -11.88 21.26 -0.60
CA PRO A 369 -11.92 21.50 0.83
C PRO A 369 -13.35 21.48 1.37
N LEU A 370 -13.53 21.05 2.63
CA LEU A 370 -14.85 21.00 3.26
C LEU A 370 -15.51 22.38 3.23
N GLY A 371 -16.73 22.45 2.70
CA GLY A 371 -17.50 23.71 2.57
C GLY A 371 -17.14 24.57 1.34
N ALA A 372 -16.09 24.23 0.58
CA ALA A 372 -15.77 24.95 -0.64
C ALA A 372 -16.83 24.76 -1.73
N SER A 373 -17.07 25.82 -2.50
CA SER A 373 -17.89 25.75 -3.72
C SER A 373 -17.21 24.87 -4.77
N LEU A 374 -18.02 24.17 -5.57
CA LEU A 374 -17.54 23.44 -6.73
C LEU A 374 -16.98 24.43 -7.76
N THR A 375 -15.89 24.04 -8.44
CA THR A 375 -15.44 24.74 -9.65
C THR A 375 -16.48 24.60 -10.76
N GLU A 376 -16.34 25.38 -11.82
CA GLU A 376 -17.28 25.36 -12.96
C GLU A 376 -17.32 23.98 -13.64
N ALA A 377 -16.16 23.33 -13.81
CA ALA A 377 -16.07 21.95 -14.31
C ALA A 377 -16.76 20.95 -13.37
N GLN A 378 -16.50 21.03 -12.06
CA GLN A 378 -17.12 20.15 -11.07
C GLN A 378 -18.65 20.36 -10.97
N ARG A 379 -19.14 21.58 -11.19
CA ARG A 379 -20.57 21.87 -11.26
C ARG A 379 -21.23 21.19 -12.45
N ARG A 380 -20.68 21.34 -13.65
CA ARG A 380 -21.17 20.65 -14.86
C ARG A 380 -21.09 19.14 -14.70
N GLY A 381 -19.99 18.64 -14.12
CA GLY A 381 -19.83 17.23 -13.78
C GLY A 381 -20.92 16.69 -12.85
N ARG A 382 -21.33 17.47 -11.85
CA ARG A 382 -22.45 17.11 -10.98
C ARG A 382 -23.77 17.03 -11.74
N GLU A 383 -24.02 17.98 -12.64
CA GLU A 383 -25.22 17.96 -13.48
C GLU A 383 -25.25 16.74 -14.39
N ILE A 384 -24.09 16.35 -14.95
CA ILE A 384 -23.92 15.11 -15.72
C ILE A 384 -24.20 13.88 -14.84
N PHE A 385 -23.61 13.81 -13.64
CA PHE A 385 -23.82 12.71 -12.70
C PHE A 385 -25.30 12.53 -12.32
N GLN A 386 -26.07 13.63 -12.28
CA GLN A 386 -27.48 13.65 -11.91
C GLN A 386 -28.42 13.60 -13.13
N ARG A 387 -27.90 13.55 -14.36
CA ARG A 387 -28.71 13.69 -15.56
C ARG A 387 -29.69 12.52 -15.73
N THR A 388 -30.86 12.83 -16.28
CA THR A 388 -31.93 11.85 -16.52
C THR A 388 -32.22 11.62 -17.99
N SER A 389 -31.55 12.38 -18.87
CA SER A 389 -31.64 12.28 -20.33
C SER A 389 -30.25 12.35 -20.96
N THR A 390 -30.12 11.71 -22.12
CA THR A 390 -28.94 11.80 -23.01
C THR A 390 -28.89 13.15 -23.72
N ASN A 391 -27.79 13.42 -24.40
CA ASN A 391 -27.55 14.64 -25.18
C ASN A 391 -28.56 14.84 -26.33
N ASP A 392 -29.12 13.75 -26.86
CA ASP A 392 -30.18 13.78 -27.88
C ASP A 392 -31.61 13.82 -27.30
N GLY A 393 -31.74 13.94 -25.98
CA GLY A 393 -33.02 14.10 -25.28
C GLY A 393 -33.73 12.80 -24.91
N ARG A 394 -33.21 11.61 -25.29
CA ARG A 394 -33.79 10.34 -24.84
C ARG A 394 -33.66 10.19 -23.33
N MET A 395 -34.67 9.60 -22.70
CA MET A 395 -34.63 9.33 -21.26
C MET A 395 -33.63 8.20 -20.96
N ILE A 396 -32.76 8.42 -19.97
CA ILE A 396 -31.86 7.39 -19.45
C ILE A 396 -32.67 6.44 -18.55
N PRO A 397 -32.63 5.11 -18.77
CA PRO A 397 -33.25 4.13 -17.88
C PRO A 397 -32.80 4.34 -16.43
N VAL A 398 -33.70 4.17 -15.45
CA VAL A 398 -33.42 4.53 -14.05
C VAL A 398 -32.20 3.77 -13.52
N GLU A 399 -32.12 2.48 -13.84
CA GLU A 399 -31.02 1.56 -13.54
C GLU A 399 -29.67 1.99 -14.13
N ASN A 400 -29.67 2.78 -15.22
CA ASN A 400 -28.46 3.27 -15.90
C ASN A 400 -28.16 4.75 -15.58
N ARG A 401 -28.72 5.31 -14.50
CA ARG A 401 -28.37 6.65 -14.00
C ARG A 401 -27.37 6.51 -12.84
N CYS A 402 -26.28 7.26 -12.87
CA CYS A 402 -25.25 7.21 -11.83
C CYS A 402 -25.84 7.43 -10.42
N ALA A 403 -26.69 8.44 -10.27
CA ALA A 403 -27.31 8.79 -8.99
C ALA A 403 -28.30 7.74 -8.44
N THR A 404 -28.74 6.77 -9.24
CA THR A 404 -29.64 5.69 -8.77
C THR A 404 -28.89 4.74 -7.84
N CYS A 405 -27.69 4.30 -8.25
CA CYS A 405 -26.85 3.40 -7.45
C CYS A 405 -25.90 4.18 -6.52
N HIS A 406 -25.55 5.42 -6.87
CA HIS A 406 -24.61 6.24 -6.13
C HIS A 406 -25.23 7.56 -5.65
N PHE A 407 -26.04 7.50 -4.59
CA PHE A 407 -26.65 8.69 -3.97
C PHE A 407 -25.98 9.09 -2.64
N PRO A 408 -25.96 10.39 -2.28
CA PRO A 408 -25.43 10.85 -0.99
C PRO A 408 -26.17 10.22 0.21
N PRO A 409 -25.52 10.09 1.38
CA PRO A 409 -24.19 10.62 1.72
C PRO A 409 -23.04 9.63 1.48
N LEU A 410 -23.33 8.34 1.28
CA LEU A 410 -22.29 7.32 1.10
C LEU A 410 -21.95 7.08 -0.38
N TYR A 411 -22.80 7.53 -1.32
CA TYR A 411 -22.64 7.26 -2.75
C TYR A 411 -22.55 5.76 -3.05
N THR A 412 -23.40 4.99 -2.39
CA THR A 412 -23.64 3.57 -2.63
C THR A 412 -25.06 3.25 -2.18
N ASP A 413 -25.75 2.40 -2.93
CA ASP A 413 -27.07 1.88 -2.59
C ASP A 413 -26.99 0.58 -1.77
N ARG A 414 -25.77 0.04 -1.59
CA ARG A 414 -25.46 -1.19 -0.85
C ARG A 414 -26.14 -2.42 -1.43
N ARG A 415 -26.24 -2.47 -2.76
CA ARG A 415 -26.82 -3.58 -3.52
C ARG A 415 -25.84 -4.09 -4.56
N THR A 416 -26.15 -5.27 -5.10
CA THR A 416 -25.39 -5.85 -6.21
C THR A 416 -26.07 -5.53 -7.54
N HIS A 417 -25.26 -5.17 -8.53
CA HIS A 417 -25.73 -4.84 -9.88
C HIS A 417 -24.86 -5.52 -10.93
N ASP A 418 -25.48 -5.88 -12.05
CA ASP A 418 -24.75 -6.27 -13.26
C ASP A 418 -24.59 -5.03 -14.13
N ILE A 419 -23.38 -4.49 -14.14
CA ILE A 419 -23.03 -3.30 -14.92
C ILE A 419 -22.29 -3.66 -16.21
N GLY A 420 -22.26 -4.95 -16.60
CA GLY A 420 -21.52 -5.43 -17.76
C GLY A 420 -20.00 -5.49 -17.57
N SER A 421 -19.52 -5.43 -16.32
CA SER A 421 -18.09 -5.45 -15.99
C SER A 421 -17.50 -6.86 -15.80
N GLN A 422 -18.26 -7.92 -16.07
CA GLN A 422 -17.81 -9.29 -15.89
C GLN A 422 -16.58 -9.60 -16.76
N HIS A 423 -15.48 -10.00 -16.12
CA HIS A 423 -14.30 -10.50 -16.78
C HIS A 423 -14.38 -12.04 -16.98
N LYS A 424 -13.64 -12.57 -17.96
CA LYS A 424 -13.63 -14.02 -18.29
C LYS A 424 -13.24 -14.95 -17.15
N THR A 425 -12.55 -14.43 -16.12
CA THR A 425 -12.13 -15.20 -14.93
C THR A 425 -13.17 -15.16 -13.82
N ASP A 426 -14.21 -14.33 -13.95
CA ASP A 426 -15.20 -14.14 -12.90
C ASP A 426 -16.27 -15.21 -12.97
N ARG A 427 -16.66 -15.71 -11.81
CA ARG A 427 -17.74 -16.70 -11.67
C ARG A 427 -19.14 -16.13 -11.86
N GLN A 428 -19.29 -14.80 -11.81
CA GLN A 428 -20.54 -14.08 -11.98
C GLN A 428 -20.30 -12.62 -12.42
N GLY A 429 -21.34 -11.93 -12.87
CA GLY A 429 -21.26 -10.52 -13.31
C GLY A 429 -21.84 -9.47 -12.35
N LYS A 430 -22.39 -9.88 -11.20
CA LYS A 430 -23.05 -8.96 -10.26
C LYS A 430 -22.14 -8.56 -9.10
N PHE A 431 -21.87 -7.27 -8.94
CA PHE A 431 -20.98 -6.78 -7.90
C PHE A 431 -21.67 -5.75 -7.00
N ASP A 432 -21.28 -5.74 -5.72
CA ASP A 432 -21.65 -4.73 -4.75
C ASP A 432 -21.22 -3.35 -5.25
N THR A 433 -22.12 -2.38 -5.17
CA THR A 433 -21.83 -0.98 -5.52
C THR A 433 -20.92 -0.35 -4.47
N PRO A 434 -19.64 -0.07 -4.78
CA PRO A 434 -18.75 0.56 -3.81
C PRO A 434 -19.15 2.02 -3.55
N HIS A 435 -18.83 2.54 -2.37
CA HIS A 435 -18.96 3.97 -2.09
C HIS A 435 -18.02 4.79 -3.00
N LEU A 436 -18.42 6.00 -3.37
CA LEU A 436 -17.58 6.90 -4.19
C LEU A 436 -16.82 7.96 -3.37
N ASN A 437 -16.99 8.00 -2.05
CA ASN A 437 -16.27 8.96 -1.22
C ASN A 437 -14.75 8.73 -1.29
N ASN A 438 -13.98 9.78 -1.61
CA ASN A 438 -12.53 9.76 -1.90
C ASN A 438 -12.11 8.80 -3.03
N ILE A 439 -12.99 8.53 -4.01
CA ILE A 439 -12.70 7.57 -5.10
C ILE A 439 -11.43 7.94 -5.90
N TYR A 440 -11.05 9.22 -5.94
CA TYR A 440 -9.83 9.66 -6.62
C TYR A 440 -8.52 9.02 -6.11
N ASP A 441 -8.53 8.45 -4.90
CA ASP A 441 -7.34 7.94 -4.21
C ASP A 441 -7.22 6.41 -4.33
N SER A 442 -8.17 5.73 -4.97
CA SER A 442 -8.29 4.27 -4.90
C SER A 442 -8.00 3.54 -6.21
N ALA A 443 -7.33 4.17 -7.19
CA ALA A 443 -6.97 3.48 -8.43
C ALA A 443 -6.11 2.23 -8.14
N PRO A 444 -6.25 1.14 -8.90
CA PRO A 444 -7.16 0.96 -10.05
C PRO A 444 -8.64 0.79 -9.65
N TYR A 445 -9.53 0.72 -10.63
CA TYR A 445 -10.98 0.70 -10.45
C TYR A 445 -11.60 -0.58 -11.00
N LEU A 446 -12.88 -0.77 -10.64
CA LEU A 446 -13.68 -1.99 -10.83
C LEU A 446 -13.21 -3.14 -9.93
N HIS A 447 -14.01 -4.21 -9.89
CA HIS A 447 -13.88 -5.25 -8.87
C HIS A 447 -12.56 -6.02 -8.90
N ASN A 448 -11.88 -6.01 -10.04
CA ASN A 448 -10.63 -6.72 -10.30
C ASN A 448 -9.49 -5.76 -10.67
N GLY A 449 -9.69 -4.44 -10.57
CA GLY A 449 -8.66 -3.44 -10.87
C GLY A 449 -8.31 -3.31 -12.35
N MET A 450 -9.18 -3.73 -13.27
CA MET A 450 -8.88 -3.70 -14.71
C MET A 450 -8.88 -2.29 -15.33
N ALA A 451 -9.46 -1.29 -14.65
CA ALA A 451 -9.47 0.10 -15.10
C ALA A 451 -8.44 0.94 -14.33
N ASN A 452 -7.42 1.47 -15.00
CA ASN A 452 -6.36 2.26 -14.35
C ASN A 452 -6.79 3.70 -14.03
N THR A 453 -7.80 4.21 -14.75
CA THR A 453 -8.30 5.58 -14.59
C THR A 453 -9.83 5.58 -14.51
N LEU A 454 -10.41 6.66 -13.96
CA LEU A 454 -11.86 6.81 -13.94
C LEU A 454 -12.42 6.85 -15.36
N GLU A 455 -11.69 7.46 -16.29
CA GLU A 455 -12.01 7.55 -17.71
C GLU A 455 -12.09 6.17 -18.39
N GLU A 456 -11.20 5.23 -18.01
CA GLU A 456 -11.20 3.88 -18.59
C GLU A 456 -12.46 3.08 -18.24
N ILE A 457 -13.09 3.35 -17.09
CA ILE A 457 -14.36 2.70 -16.70
C ILE A 457 -15.37 2.82 -17.84
N TRP A 458 -15.48 3.99 -18.45
CA TRP A 458 -16.45 4.25 -19.51
C TRP A 458 -15.89 4.07 -20.92
N THR A 459 -14.64 4.45 -21.16
CA THR A 459 -14.06 4.40 -22.51
C THR A 459 -13.62 3.00 -22.94
N ARG A 460 -13.40 2.08 -22.00
CA ARG A 460 -12.97 0.69 -22.28
C ARG A 460 -13.93 -0.36 -21.73
N PHE A 461 -14.53 -0.10 -20.56
CA PHE A 461 -15.28 -1.12 -19.81
C PHE A 461 -16.80 -0.84 -19.72
N ASN A 462 -17.33 0.06 -20.56
CA ASN A 462 -18.78 0.33 -20.67
C ASN A 462 -19.30 0.36 -22.13
N PRO A 463 -18.99 -0.64 -22.99
CA PRO A 463 -19.34 -0.59 -24.41
C PRO A 463 -20.86 -0.56 -24.70
N TYR A 464 -21.69 -0.93 -23.73
CA TYR A 464 -23.15 -1.09 -23.89
C TYR A 464 -23.97 -0.17 -22.97
N ASP A 465 -23.36 0.86 -22.38
CA ASP A 465 -24.04 1.82 -21.50
C ASP A 465 -24.77 1.19 -20.30
N THR A 466 -24.22 0.09 -19.77
CA THR A 466 -24.72 -0.66 -18.61
C THR A 466 -24.18 -0.14 -17.28
N HIS A 467 -23.10 0.66 -17.31
CA HIS A 467 -22.54 1.36 -16.16
C HIS A 467 -22.72 2.89 -16.30
N GLY A 468 -23.96 3.31 -16.48
CA GLY A 468 -24.29 4.67 -16.90
C GLY A 468 -24.34 4.77 -18.42
N VAL A 469 -25.24 5.60 -18.94
CA VAL A 469 -25.21 5.97 -20.37
C VAL A 469 -24.13 7.03 -20.55
N THR A 470 -23.04 6.71 -21.23
CA THR A 470 -21.87 7.59 -21.41
C THR A 470 -21.40 7.69 -22.85
N ASN A 471 -21.81 6.78 -23.75
CA ASN A 471 -21.36 6.79 -25.15
C ASN A 471 -21.85 8.00 -25.97
N ASP A 472 -22.87 8.72 -25.50
CA ASP A 472 -23.32 9.98 -26.10
C ASP A 472 -22.51 11.20 -25.63
N MET A 473 -21.69 11.06 -24.58
CA MET A 473 -20.94 12.16 -23.99
C MET A 473 -19.77 12.58 -24.88
N THR A 474 -19.54 13.89 -24.95
CA THR A 474 -18.28 14.43 -25.46
C THR A 474 -17.14 14.18 -24.47
N LYS A 475 -15.90 14.31 -24.94
CA LYS A 475 -14.72 14.19 -24.06
C LYS A 475 -14.74 15.21 -22.92
N ASP A 476 -15.19 16.43 -23.18
CA ASP A 476 -15.27 17.48 -22.16
C ASP A 476 -16.32 17.15 -21.09
N GLN A 477 -17.47 16.59 -21.48
CA GLN A 477 -18.48 16.11 -20.53
C GLN A 477 -17.94 14.98 -19.65
N LEU A 478 -17.22 14.02 -20.24
CA LEU A 478 -16.61 12.94 -19.47
C LEU A 478 -15.56 13.47 -18.48
N ASN A 479 -14.73 14.43 -18.91
CA ASN A 479 -13.76 15.08 -18.04
C ASN A 479 -14.44 15.84 -16.89
N ASP A 480 -15.52 16.58 -17.17
CA ASP A 480 -16.29 17.29 -16.14
C ASP A 480 -16.88 16.28 -15.12
N LEU A 481 -17.42 15.15 -15.57
CA LEU A 481 -17.91 14.07 -14.70
C LEU A 481 -16.79 13.55 -13.78
N VAL A 482 -15.61 13.29 -14.34
CA VAL A 482 -14.43 12.86 -13.57
C VAL A 482 -14.02 13.92 -12.55
N GLU A 483 -14.02 15.20 -12.92
CA GLU A 483 -13.73 16.29 -11.99
C GLU A 483 -14.72 16.35 -10.83
N TYR A 484 -16.01 16.10 -11.07
CA TYR A 484 -16.98 15.99 -9.98
C TYR A 484 -16.73 14.78 -9.08
N LEU A 485 -16.44 13.60 -9.64
CA LEU A 485 -16.14 12.39 -8.85
C LEU A 485 -14.92 12.59 -7.94
N LYS A 486 -13.92 13.34 -8.39
CA LYS A 486 -12.77 13.72 -7.55
C LYS A 486 -13.16 14.55 -6.33
N THR A 487 -14.33 15.19 -6.32
CA THR A 487 -14.82 15.98 -5.18
C THR A 487 -15.55 15.19 -4.11
N LEU A 488 -15.84 13.91 -4.37
CA LEU A 488 -16.56 13.03 -3.46
C LEU A 488 -15.66 12.52 -2.32
#